data_AF-A0A133YGB0-F1
#
_entry.id   AF-A0A133YGB0-F1
#
_cell.length_a   1.000
_cell.length_b   1.000
_cell.length_c   1.000
_cell.angle_alpha   90.00
_cell.angle_beta   90.00
_cell.angle_gamma   90.00
#
_symmetry.space_group_name_H-M   'P 1'
#
loop_
_entity.id
_entity.type
_entity.pdbx_description
1 polymer ?
#
loop_
_entity_poly.entity_id
_entity_poly.type
_entity_poly.pdbx_seq_one_letter_code
_entity_poly.pdbx_strand_id
1 'polypeptide(L)'
;MDLDFIKKFIFTFGIISSVFDFITFFILLFVFQASPVSLHTAWFVEAVISATLAMLIVRTPRPFVKSKPNQKLFYSIALVDALVVYLPFSPLKDMLGFVEPAPSLLLGIVLIVLAYVLLLELVKQKFYKHNSLQRHFFFLKKFY
;
A
#
# COMPACT_ATOMS: atom_id res chain seq x y z
N MET A 1 2.24 18.97 -19.07
CA MET A 1 1.87 17.77 -18.27
C MET A 1 2.28 16.58 -19.11
N ASP A 2 3.37 15.90 -18.76
CA ASP A 2 3.92 14.82 -19.58
C ASP A 2 3.05 13.57 -19.46
N LEU A 3 2.18 13.35 -20.44
CA LEU A 3 1.32 12.16 -20.49
C LEU A 3 2.13 10.86 -20.47
N ASP A 4 3.32 10.85 -21.07
CA ASP A 4 4.19 9.68 -21.09
C ASP A 4 4.77 9.35 -19.72
N PHE A 5 5.01 10.36 -18.87
CA PHE A 5 5.43 10.15 -17.49
C PHE A 5 4.30 9.52 -16.67
N ILE A 6 3.07 10.05 -16.81
CA ILE A 6 1.90 9.54 -16.11
C ILE A 6 1.59 8.10 -16.54
N LYS A 7 1.67 7.79 -17.83
CA LYS A 7 1.49 6.42 -18.36
C LYS A 7 2.51 5.45 -17.77
N LYS A 8 3.80 5.80 -17.80
CA LYS A 8 4.87 4.97 -17.20
C LYS A 8 4.67 4.78 -15.71
N PHE A 9 4.21 5.82 -15.02
CA PHE A 9 3.88 5.77 -13.61
C PHE A 9 2.74 4.78 -13.34
N ILE A 10 1.58 4.96 -13.98
CA ILE A 10 0.42 4.08 -13.79
C ILE A 10 0.76 2.63 -14.12
N PHE A 11 1.48 2.40 -15.23
CA PHE A 11 1.87 1.05 -15.65
C PHE A 11 2.82 0.37 -14.66
N THR A 12 3.85 1.08 -14.19
CA THR A 12 4.85 0.51 -13.27
C THR A 12 4.22 0.16 -11.92
N PHE A 13 3.51 1.12 -11.30
CA PHE A 13 2.92 0.94 -9.97
C PHE A 13 1.72 -0.02 -10.01
N GLY A 14 0.93 -0.01 -11.09
CA GLY A 14 -0.18 -0.95 -11.28
C GLY A 14 0.29 -2.39 -11.38
N ILE A 15 1.31 -2.68 -12.19
CA ILE A 15 1.87 -4.03 -12.32
C ILE A 15 2.40 -4.55 -10.98
N ILE A 16 3.10 -3.71 -10.23
CA ILE A 16 3.62 -4.10 -8.91
C ILE A 16 2.48 -4.46 -7.97
N SER A 17 1.42 -3.65 -7.91
CA SER A 17 0.24 -3.95 -7.10
C SER A 17 -0.37 -5.29 -7.49
N SER A 18 -0.63 -5.52 -8.78
CA SER A 18 -1.26 -6.77 -9.22
C SER A 18 -0.40 -8.00 -8.95
N VAL A 19 0.93 -7.93 -9.19
CA VAL A 19 1.85 -9.02 -8.84
C VAL A 19 1.81 -9.30 -7.35
N PHE A 20 1.76 -8.25 -6.54
CA PHE A 20 1.70 -8.38 -5.09
C PHE A 20 0.37 -9.00 -4.63
N ASP A 21 -0.76 -8.58 -5.20
CA ASP A 21 -2.07 -9.18 -4.94
C ASP A 21 -2.06 -10.69 -5.24
N PHE A 22 -1.46 -11.11 -6.37
CA PHE A 22 -1.30 -12.53 -6.70
C PHE A 22 -0.43 -13.28 -5.67
N ILE A 23 0.67 -12.67 -5.21
CA ILE A 23 1.52 -13.25 -4.16
C ILE A 23 0.75 -13.37 -2.86
N THR A 24 -0.02 -12.36 -2.48
CA THR A 24 -0.89 -12.38 -1.30
C THR A 24 -1.88 -13.53 -1.39
N PHE A 25 -2.61 -13.67 -2.50
CA PHE A 25 -3.53 -14.80 -2.71
C PHE A 25 -2.81 -16.15 -2.63
N PHE A 26 -1.63 -16.26 -3.24
CA PHE A 26 -0.83 -17.48 -3.18
C PHE A 26 -0.45 -17.84 -1.74
N ILE A 27 0.04 -16.88 -0.95
CA ILE A 27 0.42 -17.11 0.44
C ILE A 27 -0.80 -17.47 1.29
N LEU A 28 -1.92 -16.76 1.13
CA LEU A 28 -3.15 -17.04 1.87
C LEU A 28 -3.70 -18.44 1.58
N LEU A 29 -3.66 -18.88 0.32
CA LEU A 29 -4.15 -20.19 -0.09
C LEU A 29 -3.20 -21.34 0.24
N PHE A 30 -1.90 -21.21 -0.06
CA PHE A 30 -0.95 -22.32 0.06
C PHE A 30 -0.26 -22.42 1.42
N VAL A 31 0.03 -21.28 2.06
CA VAL A 31 0.73 -21.25 3.37
C VAL A 31 -0.27 -21.32 4.51
N PHE A 32 -1.29 -20.46 4.48
CA PHE A 32 -2.27 -20.37 5.55
C PHE A 32 -3.49 -21.29 5.36
N GLN A 33 -3.64 -21.90 4.18
CA GLN A 33 -4.79 -22.76 3.84
C GLN A 33 -6.11 -22.09 4.23
N ALA A 34 -6.21 -20.79 3.94
CA ALA A 34 -7.31 -19.97 4.41
C ALA A 34 -8.64 -20.48 3.83
N SER A 35 -9.63 -20.64 4.70
CA SER A 35 -11.01 -20.90 4.26
C SER A 35 -11.49 -19.75 3.36
N PRO A 36 -12.51 -19.95 2.49
CA PRO A 36 -13.04 -18.87 1.64
C PRO A 36 -13.42 -17.61 2.42
N VAL A 37 -13.97 -17.79 3.63
CA VAL A 37 -14.37 -16.67 4.52
C VAL A 37 -13.12 -15.98 5.10
N SER A 38 -12.14 -16.74 5.58
CA SER A 38 -10.89 -16.19 6.10
C SER A 38 -10.10 -15.46 5.01
N LEU A 39 -10.12 -15.98 3.78
CA LEU A 39 -9.49 -15.36 2.62
C LEU A 39 -10.18 -14.03 2.28
N HIS A 40 -11.50 -13.98 2.29
CA HIS A 40 -12.25 -12.74 2.07
C HIS A 40 -11.88 -11.66 3.11
N THR A 41 -11.84 -12.02 4.40
CA THR A 41 -11.41 -11.10 5.46
C THR A 41 -9.96 -10.66 5.29
N ALA A 42 -9.04 -11.60 5.07
CA ALA A 42 -7.62 -11.34 4.94
C ALA A 42 -7.32 -10.41 3.77
N TRP A 43 -7.91 -10.72 2.62
CA TRP A 43 -7.76 -9.97 1.38
C TRP A 43 -8.36 -8.57 1.49
N PHE A 44 -9.50 -8.40 2.16
CA PHE A 44 -10.07 -7.08 2.43
C PHE A 44 -9.10 -6.21 3.24
N VAL A 45 -8.58 -6.73 4.36
CA VAL A 45 -7.65 -6.00 5.22
C VAL A 45 -6.38 -5.64 4.46
N GLU A 46 -5.80 -6.60 3.75
CA GLU A 46 -4.57 -6.40 2.98
C GLU A 46 -4.76 -5.37 1.85
N ALA A 47 -5.81 -5.50 1.04
CA ALA A 47 -6.04 -4.61 -0.10
C ALA A 47 -6.24 -3.15 0.32
N VAL A 48 -6.97 -2.90 1.41
CA VAL A 48 -7.20 -1.53 1.89
C VAL A 48 -5.90 -0.93 2.44
N ILE A 49 -5.16 -1.66 3.27
CA ILE A 49 -3.90 -1.18 3.84
C ILE A 49 -2.84 -0.94 2.75
N SER A 50 -2.73 -1.86 1.78
CA SER A 50 -1.82 -1.69 0.65
C SER A 50 -2.18 -0.45 -0.18
N ALA A 51 -3.47 -0.18 -0.42
CA ALA A 51 -3.91 1.01 -1.15
C ALA A 51 -3.65 2.33 -0.39
N THR A 52 -3.91 2.39 0.91
CA THR A 52 -3.68 3.60 1.72
C THR A 52 -2.20 3.93 1.83
N LEU A 53 -1.36 2.92 2.04
CA LEU A 53 0.10 3.06 2.07
C LEU A 53 0.67 3.42 0.70
N ALA A 54 0.18 2.78 -0.37
CA ALA A 54 0.57 3.13 -1.72
C ALA A 54 0.29 4.59 -2.02
N MET A 55 -0.91 5.07 -1.68
CA MET A 55 -1.28 6.48 -1.83
C MET A 55 -0.30 7.40 -1.09
N LEU A 56 0.07 7.07 0.15
CA LEU A 56 1.00 7.87 0.94
C LEU A 56 2.41 7.92 0.34
N ILE A 57 2.91 6.77 -0.15
CA ILE A 57 4.24 6.62 -0.74
C ILE A 57 4.33 7.31 -2.10
N VAL A 58 3.28 7.18 -2.93
CA VAL A 58 3.19 7.74 -4.28
C VAL A 58 2.95 9.25 -4.25
N ARG A 59 2.09 9.73 -3.35
CA ARG A 59 1.72 11.16 -3.26
C ARG A 59 2.93 12.07 -3.00
N THR A 60 4.01 11.51 -2.45
CA THR A 60 5.19 12.29 -2.09
C THR A 60 6.34 12.00 -3.07
N PRO A 61 6.64 12.91 -4.02
CA PRO A 61 7.73 12.72 -4.99
C PRO A 61 9.14 12.79 -4.36
N ARG A 62 9.22 12.98 -3.04
CA ARG A 62 10.46 12.96 -2.26
C ARG A 62 10.51 11.66 -1.44
N PRO A 63 11.71 11.11 -1.19
CA PRO A 63 11.86 9.93 -0.33
C PRO A 63 11.27 10.22 1.05
N PHE A 64 10.58 9.22 1.60
CA PHE A 64 9.80 9.31 2.85
C PHE A 64 10.63 9.87 4.02
N VAL A 65 11.95 9.69 3.95
CA VAL A 65 12.94 10.09 4.95
C VAL A 65 13.23 11.61 4.98
N LYS A 66 12.85 12.39 3.96
CA LYS A 66 13.18 13.84 3.85
C LYS A 66 12.00 14.79 3.80
N SER A 67 10.77 14.31 3.66
CA SER A 67 9.56 15.14 3.69
C SER A 67 8.78 14.86 4.97
N LYS A 68 8.75 15.81 5.91
CA LYS A 68 7.81 15.76 7.03
C LYS A 68 6.40 15.64 6.46
N PRO A 69 5.71 14.49 6.60
CA PRO A 69 4.35 14.36 6.14
C PRO A 69 3.51 15.41 6.84
N ASN A 70 2.52 15.99 6.17
CA ASN A 70 1.49 16.76 6.86
C ASN A 70 0.83 15.80 7.87
N GLN A 71 1.11 16.00 9.17
CA GLN A 71 0.76 15.06 10.24
C GLN A 71 -0.71 14.63 10.17
N LYS A 72 -1.60 15.53 9.74
CA LYS A 72 -3.02 15.27 9.54
C LYS A 72 -3.29 14.11 8.57
N LEU A 73 -2.57 14.03 7.44
CA LEU A 73 -2.76 12.96 6.46
C LEU A 73 -2.31 11.60 7.00
N PHE A 74 -1.19 11.57 7.73
CA PHE A 74 -0.71 10.35 8.36
C PHE A 74 -1.71 9.83 9.40
N TYR A 75 -2.23 10.71 10.27
CA TYR A 75 -3.24 10.32 11.26
C TYR A 75 -4.54 9.84 10.60
N SER A 76 -4.99 10.46 9.51
CA SER A 76 -6.18 9.99 8.78
C SER A 76 -5.97 8.59 8.21
N ILE A 77 -4.81 8.30 7.61
CA ILE A 77 -4.50 6.97 7.08
C ILE A 77 -4.40 5.95 8.21
N ALA A 78 -3.65 6.26 9.26
CA ALA A 78 -3.53 5.38 10.42
C ALA A 78 -4.89 5.09 11.08
N LEU A 79 -5.81 6.06 11.11
CA LEU A 79 -7.17 5.87 11.60
C LEU A 79 -7.96 4.91 10.69
N VAL A 80 -7.87 5.08 9.37
CA VAL A 80 -8.52 4.18 8.41
C VAL A 80 -7.98 2.76 8.54
N ASP A 81 -6.66 2.59 8.58
CA ASP A 81 -6.03 1.28 8.73
C ASP A 81 -6.41 0.62 10.06
N ALA A 82 -6.46 1.39 11.15
CA ALA A 82 -6.92 0.89 12.46
C ALA A 82 -8.38 0.44 12.42
N LEU A 83 -9.27 1.19 11.76
CA LEU A 83 -10.68 0.82 11.60
C LEU A 83 -10.83 -0.45 10.76
N VAL A 84 -10.05 -0.60 9.68
CA VAL A 84 -10.03 -1.78 8.82
C VAL A 84 -9.58 -3.02 9.58
N VAL A 85 -8.54 -2.91 10.41
CA VAL A 85 -8.07 -4.01 11.26
C VAL A 85 -9.05 -4.32 12.38
N TYR A 86 -9.76 -3.31 12.90
CA TYR A 86 -10.78 -3.50 13.94
C TYR A 86 -12.07 -4.14 13.41
N LEU A 87 -12.40 -3.94 12.14
CA LEU A 87 -13.66 -4.37 11.53
C LEU A 87 -13.97 -5.87 11.68
N PRO A 88 -13.02 -6.80 11.46
CA PRO A 88 -13.22 -8.23 11.68
C PRO A 88 -13.48 -8.63 13.15
N PHE A 89 -13.10 -7.78 14.11
CA PHE A 89 -13.34 -7.97 15.55
C PHE A 89 -14.60 -7.25 16.04
N SER A 90 -15.21 -6.43 15.18
CA SER A 90 -16.40 -5.65 15.50
C SER A 90 -17.66 -6.53 15.45
N PRO A 91 -18.75 -6.13 16.12
CA PRO A 91 -20.04 -6.85 16.01
C PRO A 91 -20.63 -6.81 14.60
N LEU A 92 -20.08 -5.98 13.69
CA LEU A 92 -20.48 -5.92 12.28
C LEU A 92 -19.84 -7.02 11.43
N LYS A 93 -18.92 -7.84 11.99
CA LYS A 93 -18.22 -8.89 11.26
C LYS A 93 -19.18 -9.85 10.55
N ASP A 94 -20.26 -10.27 11.23
CA ASP A 94 -21.21 -11.25 10.70
C ASP A 94 -22.04 -10.65 9.55
N MET A 95 -22.38 -9.36 9.64
CA MET A 95 -23.10 -8.64 8.57
C MET A 95 -22.27 -8.46 7.31
N LEU A 96 -20.95 -8.43 7.44
CA LEU A 96 -20.00 -8.24 6.33
C LEU A 96 -19.40 -9.56 5.82
N GLY A 97 -19.79 -10.70 6.41
CA GLY A 97 -19.22 -12.00 6.08
C GLY A 97 -17.74 -12.11 6.46
N PHE A 98 -17.33 -11.44 7.53
CA PHE A 98 -15.99 -11.54 8.08
C PHE A 98 -15.92 -12.53 9.23
N VAL A 99 -14.81 -13.25 9.31
CA VAL A 99 -14.46 -14.12 10.43
C VAL A 99 -13.31 -13.51 11.20
N GLU A 100 -13.25 -13.76 12.50
CA GLU A 100 -12.10 -13.37 13.31
C GLU A 100 -10.83 -14.06 12.75
N PRO A 101 -9.86 -13.29 12.23
CA PRO A 101 -8.67 -13.87 11.64
C PRO A 101 -7.77 -14.43 12.74
N ALA A 102 -7.19 -15.62 12.48
CA ALA A 102 -6.19 -16.18 13.38
C ALA A 102 -5.00 -15.22 13.54
N PRO A 103 -4.38 -15.10 14.74
CA PRO A 103 -3.24 -14.21 14.95
C PRO A 103 -2.08 -14.47 13.98
N SER A 104 -1.86 -15.72 13.57
CA SER A 104 -0.87 -16.10 12.56
C SER A 104 -1.16 -15.48 11.19
N LEU A 105 -2.42 -15.45 10.78
CA LEU A 105 -2.85 -14.85 9.51
C LEU A 105 -2.71 -13.33 9.54
N LEU A 106 -3.03 -12.68 10.66
CA LEU A 106 -2.76 -11.24 10.84
C LEU A 106 -1.27 -10.92 10.74
N LEU A 107 -0.41 -11.71 11.39
CA LEU A 107 1.04 -11.56 11.26
C LEU A 107 1.50 -11.75 9.80
N GLY A 108 0.92 -12.72 9.09
CA GLY A 108 1.15 -12.91 7.65
C GLY A 108 0.81 -11.67 6.82
N ILE A 109 -0.37 -11.07 7.06
CA ILE A 109 -0.80 -9.84 6.38
C ILE A 109 0.16 -8.70 6.68
N VAL A 110 0.59 -8.51 7.93
CA VAL A 110 1.57 -7.46 8.29
C VAL A 110 2.89 -7.66 7.54
N LEU A 111 3.39 -8.89 7.45
CA LEU A 111 4.63 -9.19 6.72
C LEU A 111 4.49 -8.91 5.22
N ILE A 112 3.36 -9.30 4.63
CA ILE A 112 2.99 -9.04 3.23
C ILE A 112 2.98 -7.53 2.98
N VAL A 113 2.24 -6.76 3.79
CA VAL A 113 2.17 -5.29 3.68
C VAL A 113 3.56 -4.64 3.83
N LEU A 114 4.38 -5.10 4.78
CA LEU A 114 5.74 -4.57 4.95
C LEU A 114 6.62 -4.82 3.71
N ALA A 115 6.54 -6.03 3.14
CA ALA A 115 7.26 -6.36 1.91
C ALA A 115 6.77 -5.52 0.72
N TYR A 116 5.47 -5.25 0.63
CA TYR A 116 4.88 -4.35 -0.37
C TYR A 116 5.46 -2.94 -0.24
N VAL A 117 5.41 -2.35 0.95
CA VAL A 117 5.92 -1.01 1.23
C VAL A 117 7.39 -0.88 0.86
N LEU A 118 8.21 -1.86 1.24
CA LEU A 118 9.63 -1.88 0.90
C LEU A 118 9.86 -1.91 -0.61
N LEU A 119 9.16 -2.79 -1.32
CA LEU A 119 9.24 -2.89 -2.78
C LEU A 119 8.80 -1.58 -3.44
N LEU A 120 7.70 -1.00 -2.98
CA LEU A 120 7.14 0.24 -3.50
C LEU A 120 8.09 1.43 -3.32
N GLU A 121 8.71 1.55 -2.15
CA GLU A 121 9.70 2.60 -1.86
C GLU A 121 10.95 2.42 -2.73
N LEU A 122 11.45 1.19 -2.91
CA LEU A 122 12.60 0.89 -3.78
C LEU A 122 12.33 1.22 -5.24
N VAL A 123 11.15 0.83 -5.75
CA VAL A 123 10.74 1.12 -7.12
C VAL A 123 10.58 2.61 -7.32
N LYS A 124 9.93 3.32 -6.38
CA LYS A 124 9.81 4.77 -6.42
C LYS A 124 11.19 5.42 -6.54
N GLN A 125 12.13 5.05 -5.69
CA GLN A 125 13.48 5.61 -5.74
C GLN A 125 14.18 5.36 -7.08
N LYS A 126 14.07 4.14 -7.64
CA LYS A 126 14.60 3.82 -8.97
C LYS A 126 13.92 4.63 -10.09
N PHE A 127 12.59 4.72 -10.05
CA PHE A 127 11.78 5.41 -11.05
C PHE A 127 12.13 6.90 -11.12
N TYR A 128 12.22 7.58 -9.97
CA TYR A 128 12.58 9.00 -9.93
C TYR A 128 14.07 9.27 -10.22
N LYS A 129 14.97 8.33 -9.91
CA LYS A 129 16.39 8.43 -10.27
C LYS A 129 16.59 8.33 -11.79
N HIS A 130 15.84 7.46 -12.46
CA HIS A 130 15.98 7.23 -13.90
C HIS A 130 15.17 8.23 -14.74
N ASN A 131 13.98 8.63 -14.30
CA ASN A 131 13.10 9.55 -15.02
C ASN A 131 13.21 11.00 -14.51
N SER A 132 14.42 11.54 -14.40
CA SER A 132 14.75 12.78 -13.68
C SER A 132 13.82 14.01 -13.88
N LEU A 133 12.68 14.03 -13.20
CA LEU A 133 11.88 15.24 -12.92
C LEU A 133 12.46 16.06 -11.76
N GLN A 134 13.59 15.63 -11.17
CA GLN A 134 14.30 16.44 -10.18
C GLN A 134 14.98 17.66 -10.80
N ARG A 135 15.38 17.64 -12.09
CA ARG A 135 16.08 18.80 -12.68
C ARG A 135 15.15 20.00 -12.92
N HIS A 136 13.87 19.80 -13.22
CA HIS A 136 12.95 20.91 -13.53
C HIS A 136 12.39 21.59 -12.27
N PHE A 137 12.01 20.83 -11.24
CA PHE A 137 11.49 21.40 -9.99
C PHE A 137 12.58 22.02 -9.10
N PHE A 138 13.83 21.56 -9.21
CA PHE A 138 14.96 22.14 -8.47
C PHE A 138 15.41 23.50 -9.06
N PHE A 139 15.24 23.71 -10.38
CA PHE A 139 15.53 25.00 -11.02
C PHE A 139 14.50 26.07 -10.67
N LEU A 140 13.20 25.73 -10.63
CA LEU A 140 12.13 26.69 -10.32
C LEU A 140 12.12 27.18 -8.87
N LYS A 141 12.70 26.42 -7.92
CA LYS A 141 12.80 26.82 -6.51
C LYS A 141 14.07 27.60 -6.16
N LYS A 142 14.94 27.86 -7.14
CA LYS A 142 16.10 28.76 -6.99
C LYS A 142 15.78 30.19 -7.45
N PHE A 143 14.62 30.40 -8.07
CA PHE A 143 14.17 31.69 -8.62
C PHE A 143 12.92 32.27 -7.94
N TYR A 144 12.50 31.69 -6.81
CA TYR A 144 11.47 32.22 -5.90
C TYR A 144 11.91 32.05 -4.45
#